data_AF-A0AAJ7EB34-F1
#
_entry.id   AF-A0AAJ7EB34-F1
#
_cell.length_a   1.000
_cell.length_b   1.000
_cell.length_c   1.000
_cell.angle_alpha   90.00
_cell.angle_beta   90.00
_cell.angle_gamma   90.00
#
_symmetry.space_group_name_H-M   'P 1'
#
loop_
_entity.id
_entity.type
_entity.pdbx_description
1 polymer ?
#
loop_
_entity_poly.entity_id
_entity_poly.type
_entity_poly.pdbx_seq_one_letter_code
_entity_poly.pdbx_strand_id
1 'polypeptide(L)'
;MSELSREIGEIWTRLFDHRPFLNGEITYMLKEFEEKRGDRDVESLFSMLENFTDVRDTHIEKLTKTGGLVLPLLLRKIEQTRELAAEAEKTCIDLEEIYKQKQAVNREKRRKEWDCFIDDMNFNCQRIDNTFEEKEEELRDLYTDLNHKLNINSSK
;
A
#
# COMPACT_ATOMS: atom_id res chain seq x y z
N MET A 1 -5.18 59.75 85.47
CA MET A 1 -3.75 59.59 85.14
C MET A 1 -3.37 58.14 84.80
N SER A 2 -4.03 57.12 85.39
CA SER A 2 -3.71 55.69 85.14
C SER A 2 -4.38 55.07 83.90
N GLU A 3 -5.56 55.55 83.49
CA GLU A 3 -6.24 55.00 82.31
C GLU A 3 -5.60 55.46 81.00
N LEU A 4 -5.24 56.74 80.91
CA LEU A 4 -4.54 57.29 79.74
C LEU A 4 -3.20 56.60 79.50
N SER A 5 -2.43 56.31 80.56
CA SER A 5 -1.17 55.58 80.41
C SER A 5 -1.37 54.13 79.99
N ARG A 6 -2.47 53.49 80.43
CA ARG A 6 -2.85 52.14 79.99
C ARG A 6 -3.24 52.14 78.50
N GLU A 7 -4.07 53.08 78.07
CA GLU A 7 -4.48 53.20 76.66
C GLU A 7 -3.30 53.50 75.74
N ILE A 8 -2.39 54.39 76.16
CA ILE A 8 -1.16 54.68 75.41
C ILE A 8 -0.25 53.44 75.35
N GLY A 9 -0.13 52.68 76.44
CA GLY A 9 0.60 51.42 76.47
C GLY A 9 -0.02 50.38 75.55
N GLU A 10 -1.34 50.28 75.51
CA GLU A 10 -2.06 49.36 74.63
C GLU A 10 -1.85 49.72 73.16
N ILE A 11 -1.99 51.00 72.79
CA ILE A 11 -1.69 51.49 71.44
C ILE A 11 -0.23 51.21 71.06
N TRP A 12 0.72 51.42 71.98
CA TRP A 12 2.13 51.14 71.74
C TRP A 12 2.38 49.65 71.48
N THR A 13 1.81 48.76 72.29
CA THR A 13 1.94 47.32 72.05
C THR A 13 1.29 46.89 70.74
N ARG A 14 0.14 47.47 70.36
CA ARG A 14 -0.51 47.14 69.10
C ARG A 14 0.26 47.61 67.86
N LEU A 15 0.93 48.76 67.96
CA LEU A 15 1.69 49.35 66.85
C LEU A 15 3.11 48.81 66.75
N PHE A 16 3.75 48.52 67.88
CA PHE A 16 5.19 48.23 67.95
C PHE A 16 5.54 46.85 68.53
N ASP A 17 4.58 46.11 69.09
CA ASP A 17 4.81 44.71 69.45
C ASP A 17 4.49 43.80 68.26
N HIS A 18 5.51 43.56 67.43
CA HIS A 18 5.39 42.70 66.26
C HIS A 18 5.43 41.20 66.59
N ARG A 19 5.58 40.81 67.87
CA ARG A 19 5.67 39.39 68.26
C ARG A 19 4.46 38.55 67.82
N PRO A 20 3.20 39.03 67.90
CA PRO A 20 2.04 38.26 67.41
C PRO A 20 2.07 38.05 65.89
N PHE A 21 2.48 39.07 65.13
CA PHE A 21 2.63 38.97 63.68
C PHE A 21 3.75 37.98 63.32
N LEU A 22 4.94 38.15 63.92
CA LEU A 22 6.09 37.30 63.66
C LEU A 22 5.80 35.83 63.99
N ASN A 23 5.15 35.57 65.13
CA ASN A 23 4.74 34.21 65.51
C ASN A 23 3.69 33.63 64.57
N GLY A 24 2.76 34.46 64.07
CA GLY A 24 1.80 34.05 63.04
C GLY A 24 2.48 33.63 61.75
N GLU A 25 3.42 34.43 61.25
CA GLU A 25 4.22 34.12 60.06
C GLU A 25 5.08 32.87 60.24
N ILE A 26 5.74 32.71 61.39
CA ILE A 26 6.52 31.51 61.71
C ILE A 26 5.63 30.26 61.69
N THR A 27 4.45 30.34 62.33
CA THR A 27 3.51 29.21 62.39
C THR A 27 2.95 28.88 61.00
N TYR A 28 2.63 29.90 60.20
CA TYR A 28 2.18 29.73 58.83
C TYR A 28 3.27 29.07 57.96
N MET A 29 4.52 29.54 58.09
CA MET A 29 5.65 28.99 57.35
C MET A 29 5.90 27.51 57.71
N LEU A 30 5.90 27.14 58.99
CA LEU A 30 6.01 25.74 59.42
C LEU A 30 4.86 24.88 58.86
N LYS A 31 3.63 25.38 58.94
CA LYS A 31 2.46 24.66 58.43
C LYS A 31 2.50 24.44 56.91
N GLU A 32 2.85 25.46 56.13
CA GLU A 32 2.87 25.35 54.67
C GLU A 32 4.06 24.52 54.17
N PHE A 33 5.23 24.62 54.80
CA PHE A 33 6.46 24.05 54.27
C PHE A 33 6.89 22.72 54.91
N GLU A 34 6.57 22.49 56.18
CA GLU A 34 6.88 21.22 56.85
C GLU A 34 5.63 20.32 56.92
N GLU A 35 4.50 20.83 57.42
CA GLU A 35 3.33 19.98 57.69
C GLU A 35 2.55 19.60 56.41
N LYS A 36 2.26 20.56 55.53
CA LYS A 36 1.51 20.29 54.29
C LYS A 36 2.31 19.57 53.22
N ARG A 37 3.62 19.80 53.20
CA ARG A 37 4.52 19.19 52.23
C ARG A 37 4.86 17.75 52.62
N GLY A 38 5.01 17.51 53.93
CA GLY A 38 5.27 16.20 54.50
C GLY A 38 6.40 15.47 53.79
N ASP A 39 6.24 14.16 53.62
CA ASP A 39 7.21 13.31 52.93
C ASP A 39 6.89 13.09 51.44
N ARG A 40 5.98 13.88 50.85
CA ARG A 40 5.52 13.64 49.47
C ARG A 40 6.66 13.66 48.45
N ASP A 41 7.60 14.60 48.60
CA ASP A 41 8.75 14.72 47.70
C ASP A 41 9.71 13.52 47.90
N VAL A 42 9.78 12.96 49.12
CA VAL A 42 10.55 11.77 49.48
C VAL A 42 9.90 10.50 48.91
N GLU A 43 8.58 10.33 49.07
CA GLU A 43 7.81 9.23 48.48
C GLU A 43 7.93 9.22 46.94
N SER A 44 7.86 10.40 46.32
CA SER A 44 8.05 10.54 44.87
C SER A 44 9.44 10.09 44.42
N LEU A 45 10.48 10.49 45.17
CA LEU A 45 11.85 10.04 44.90
C LEU A 45 12.02 8.52 45.08
N PHE A 46 11.43 7.93 46.12
CA PHE A 46 11.45 6.48 46.32
C PHE A 46 10.72 5.74 45.19
N SER A 47 9.56 6.22 44.77
CA SER A 47 8.84 5.64 43.63
C SER A 47 9.63 5.74 42.33
N MET A 48 10.28 6.88 42.07
CA MET A 48 11.17 7.02 40.92
C MET A 48 12.37 6.06 40.99
N LEU A 49 12.98 5.91 42.17
CA LEU A 49 14.09 5.00 42.38
C LEU A 49 13.69 3.54 42.19
N GLU A 50 12.52 3.13 42.70
CA GLU A 50 11.96 1.80 42.51
C GLU A 50 11.75 1.51 41.01
N ASN A 51 11.06 2.41 40.30
CA ASN A 51 10.83 2.25 38.86
C ASN A 51 12.14 2.19 38.07
N PHE A 52 13.11 3.04 38.40
CA PHE A 52 14.41 3.04 37.72
C PHE A 52 15.18 1.75 37.97
N THR A 53 15.12 1.23 39.20
CA THR A 53 15.77 -0.01 39.61
C THR A 53 15.11 -1.20 38.91
N ASP A 54 13.78 -1.27 38.86
CA ASP A 54 13.08 -2.33 38.13
C ASP A 54 13.41 -2.30 36.63
N VAL A 55 13.33 -1.13 35.98
CA VAL A 55 13.69 -1.01 34.56
C VAL A 55 15.13 -1.45 34.31
N ARG A 56 16.07 -1.01 35.14
CA ARG A 56 17.49 -1.36 35.01
C ARG A 56 17.73 -2.85 35.17
N ASP A 57 17.15 -3.45 36.21
CA ASP A 57 17.46 -4.81 36.63
C ASP A 57 16.66 -5.86 35.87
N THR A 58 15.45 -5.53 35.38
CA THR A 58 14.56 -6.52 34.74
C THR A 58 14.38 -6.29 33.25
N HIS A 59 14.28 -5.05 32.77
CA HIS A 59 13.85 -4.77 31.40
C HIS A 59 15.02 -4.59 30.41
N ILE A 60 16.08 -3.87 30.81
CA ILE A 60 17.21 -3.56 29.90
C ILE A 60 17.91 -4.84 29.43
N GLU A 61 18.23 -5.75 30.34
CA GLU A 61 18.95 -6.97 29.99
C GLU A 61 18.11 -7.91 29.12
N LYS A 62 16.81 -8.04 29.42
CA LYS A 62 15.86 -8.81 28.59
C LYS A 62 15.76 -8.21 27.19
N LEU A 63 15.57 -6.90 27.08
CA LEU A 63 15.49 -6.23 25.78
C LEU A 63 16.77 -6.41 24.96
N THR A 64 17.93 -6.29 25.61
CA THR A 64 19.23 -6.45 24.94
C THR A 64 19.42 -7.88 24.43
N LYS A 65 19.12 -8.89 25.25
CA LYS A 65 19.23 -10.30 24.86
C LYS A 65 18.23 -10.68 23.77
N THR A 66 16.95 -10.35 23.96
CA THR A 66 15.90 -10.67 22.98
C THR A 66 16.10 -9.89 21.69
N GLY A 67 16.41 -8.60 21.77
CA GLY A 67 16.71 -7.76 20.62
C GLY A 67 17.92 -8.28 19.83
N GLY A 68 19.00 -8.65 20.50
CA GLY A 68 20.20 -9.21 19.88
C GLY A 68 19.97 -10.53 19.14
N LEU A 69 18.97 -11.34 19.55
CA LEU A 69 18.64 -12.60 18.88
C LEU A 69 17.58 -12.43 17.79
N VAL A 70 16.52 -11.69 18.07
CA VAL A 70 15.34 -11.59 17.21
C VAL A 70 15.58 -10.65 16.03
N LEU A 71 16.24 -9.51 16.26
CA LEU A 71 16.44 -8.52 15.19
C LEU A 71 17.29 -9.06 14.04
N PRO A 72 18.44 -9.73 14.26
CA PRO A 72 19.22 -10.29 13.16
C PRO A 72 18.48 -11.41 12.42
N LEU A 73 17.70 -12.22 13.15
CA LEU A 73 16.91 -13.29 12.53
C LEU A 73 15.78 -12.73 11.65
N LEU A 74 15.11 -11.67 12.09
CA LEU A 74 14.12 -10.96 11.30
C LEU A 74 14.76 -10.29 10.09
N LEU A 75 15.90 -9.62 10.26
CA LEU A 75 16.64 -8.99 9.17
C LEU A 75 16.99 -10.01 8.09
N ARG A 76 17.56 -11.16 8.49
CA ARG A 76 17.89 -12.24 7.56
C ARG A 76 16.66 -12.76 6.80
N LYS A 77 15.53 -12.93 7.50
CA LYS A 77 14.28 -13.38 6.84
C LYS A 77 13.76 -12.35 5.84
N ILE A 78 13.87 -11.06 6.17
CA ILE A 78 13.48 -9.97 5.26
C ILE A 78 14.38 -9.96 4.03
N GLU A 79 15.69 -10.10 4.20
CA GLU A 79 16.65 -10.18 3.10
C GLU A 79 16.37 -11.39 2.19
N GLN A 80 16.16 -12.58 2.76
CA GLN A 80 15.78 -13.78 2.01
C GLN A 80 14.47 -13.58 1.24
N THR A 81 13.46 -12.98 1.88
CA THR A 81 12.17 -12.72 1.22
C THR A 81 12.33 -11.72 0.07
N ARG A 82 13.20 -10.73 0.22
CA ARG A 82 13.52 -9.76 -0.83
C ARG A 82 14.20 -10.42 -2.03
N GLU A 83 15.15 -11.32 -1.79
CA GLU A 83 15.81 -12.07 -2.86
C GLU A 83 14.83 -12.95 -3.63
N LEU A 84 13.99 -13.71 -2.92
CA LEU A 84 12.93 -14.53 -3.54
C LEU A 84 11.93 -13.70 -4.33
N ALA A 85 11.55 -12.53 -3.82
CA ALA A 85 10.66 -11.62 -4.54
C ALA A 85 11.29 -11.10 -5.84
N ALA A 86 12.57 -10.74 -5.81
CA ALA A 86 13.30 -10.29 -7.00
C ALA A 86 13.45 -11.40 -8.05
N GLU A 87 13.70 -12.64 -7.61
CA GLU A 87 13.77 -13.80 -8.51
C GLU A 87 12.40 -14.11 -9.15
N ALA A 88 11.33 -14.05 -8.36
CA ALA A 88 9.97 -14.24 -8.85
C ALA A 88 9.58 -13.15 -9.88
N GLU A 89 9.90 -11.89 -9.60
CA GLU A 89 9.67 -10.77 -10.53
C GLU A 89 10.40 -10.99 -11.85
N LYS A 90 11.69 -11.33 -11.79
CA LYS A 90 12.48 -11.63 -12.99
C LYS A 90 11.87 -12.78 -13.80
N THR A 91 11.47 -13.86 -13.13
CA THR A 91 10.85 -15.02 -13.78
C THR A 91 9.54 -14.65 -14.48
N CYS A 92 8.72 -13.80 -13.86
CA CYS A 92 7.49 -13.30 -14.48
C CYS A 92 7.78 -12.52 -15.76
N ILE A 93 8.76 -11.60 -15.72
CA ILE A 93 9.15 -10.80 -16.89
C ILE A 93 9.66 -11.71 -18.02
N ASP A 94 10.55 -12.65 -17.71
CA ASP A 94 11.11 -13.58 -18.69
C ASP A 94 9.99 -14.44 -19.34
N LEU A 95 9.04 -14.94 -18.55
CA LEU A 95 7.90 -15.69 -19.06
C LEU A 95 6.99 -14.83 -19.94
N GLU A 96 6.71 -13.59 -19.55
CA GLU A 96 5.92 -12.65 -20.37
C GLU A 96 6.55 -12.42 -21.75
N GLU A 97 7.88 -12.26 -21.81
CA GLU A 97 8.58 -12.13 -23.08
C GLU A 97 8.46 -13.38 -23.94
N ILE A 98 8.65 -14.57 -23.35
CA ILE A 98 8.49 -15.85 -24.05
C ILE A 98 7.07 -15.99 -24.61
N TYR A 99 6.04 -15.65 -23.82
CA TYR A 99 4.65 -15.71 -24.28
C TYR A 99 4.36 -14.70 -25.39
N LYS A 100 4.88 -13.47 -25.30
CA LYS A 100 4.75 -12.46 -26.37
C LYS A 100 5.38 -12.94 -27.67
N GLN A 101 6.60 -13.48 -27.61
CA GLN A 101 7.28 -14.04 -28.78
C GLN A 101 6.50 -15.21 -29.39
N LYS A 102 6.05 -16.16 -28.56
CA LYS A 102 5.24 -17.30 -29.02
C LYS A 102 3.93 -16.84 -29.65
N GLN A 103 3.29 -15.81 -29.09
CA GLN A 103 2.08 -15.23 -29.65
C GLN A 103 2.34 -14.60 -31.01
N ALA A 104 3.46 -13.88 -31.18
CA ALA A 104 3.84 -13.28 -32.46
C ALA A 104 4.08 -14.35 -33.54
N VAL A 105 4.83 -15.41 -33.23
CA VAL A 105 5.06 -16.54 -34.14
C VAL A 105 3.75 -17.23 -34.53
N ASN A 106 2.85 -17.47 -33.57
CA ASN A 106 1.55 -18.08 -33.85
C ASN A 106 0.63 -17.18 -34.68
N ARG A 107 0.71 -15.85 -34.52
CA ARG A 107 -0.02 -14.89 -35.36
C ARG A 107 0.51 -14.93 -36.80
N GLU A 108 1.83 -14.96 -36.97
CA GLU A 108 2.48 -15.08 -38.28
C GLU A 108 2.06 -16.36 -39.00
N LYS A 109 2.10 -17.50 -38.30
CA LYS A 109 1.71 -18.80 -38.86
C LYS A 109 0.25 -18.79 -39.32
N ARG A 110 -0.68 -18.33 -38.47
CA ARG A 110 -2.10 -18.24 -38.83
C ARG A 110 -2.36 -17.28 -39.98
N ARG A 111 -1.59 -16.21 -40.11
CA ARG A 111 -1.70 -15.30 -41.26
C ARG A 111 -1.35 -16.03 -42.56
N LYS A 112 -0.23 -16.75 -42.59
CA LYS A 112 0.16 -17.54 -43.77
C LYS A 112 -0.87 -18.61 -44.11
N GLU A 113 -1.38 -19.33 -43.11
CA GLU A 113 -2.44 -20.34 -43.31
C GLU A 113 -3.71 -19.71 -43.88
N TRP A 114 -4.09 -18.53 -43.39
CA TRP A 114 -5.23 -17.77 -43.88
C TRP A 114 -5.03 -17.29 -45.31
N ASP A 115 -3.85 -16.74 -45.64
CA ASP A 115 -3.54 -16.28 -46.99
C ASP A 115 -3.63 -17.45 -47.98
N CYS A 116 -3.03 -18.61 -47.66
CA CYS A 116 -3.14 -19.82 -48.49
C CYS A 116 -4.59 -20.31 -48.64
N PHE A 117 -5.38 -20.26 -47.57
CA PHE A 117 -6.79 -20.65 -47.61
C PHE A 117 -7.61 -19.72 -48.53
N ILE A 118 -7.37 -18.41 -48.45
CA ILE A 118 -8.05 -17.42 -49.30
C ILE A 118 -7.64 -17.59 -50.76
N ASP A 119 -6.36 -17.82 -51.05
CA ASP A 119 -5.89 -18.08 -52.41
C ASP A 119 -6.56 -19.33 -53.01
N ASP A 120 -6.67 -20.42 -52.25
CA ASP A 120 -7.35 -21.64 -52.69
C ASP A 120 -8.86 -21.43 -52.90
N MET A 121 -9.52 -20.68 -52.00
CA MET A 121 -10.94 -20.33 -52.18
C MET A 121 -11.15 -19.46 -53.42
N ASN A 122 -10.32 -18.45 -53.64
CA ASN A 122 -10.38 -17.59 -54.83
C ASN A 122 -10.16 -18.39 -56.11
N PHE A 123 -9.18 -19.29 -56.12
CA PHE A 123 -8.93 -20.20 -57.25
C PHE A 123 -10.14 -21.08 -57.55
N ASN A 124 -10.78 -21.63 -56.51
CA ASN A 124 -11.98 -22.45 -56.68
C ASN A 124 -13.17 -21.65 -57.22
N CYS A 125 -13.39 -20.43 -56.74
CA CYS A 125 -14.43 -19.53 -57.27
C CYS A 125 -14.19 -19.22 -58.75
N GLN A 126 -12.97 -18.81 -59.12
CA GLN A 126 -12.61 -18.55 -60.52
C GLN A 126 -12.81 -19.77 -61.42
N ARG A 127 -12.44 -20.95 -60.94
CA ARG A 127 -12.65 -22.19 -61.69
C ARG A 127 -14.15 -22.45 -61.93
N ILE A 128 -14.98 -22.24 -60.91
CA ILE A 128 -16.43 -22.40 -61.04
C ILE A 128 -16.97 -21.39 -62.06
N ASP A 129 -16.60 -20.11 -61.94
CA ASP A 129 -17.03 -19.05 -62.85
C ASP A 129 -16.67 -19.38 -64.31
N ASN A 130 -15.43 -19.82 -64.55
CA ASN A 130 -14.99 -20.24 -65.89
C ASN A 130 -15.81 -21.40 -66.44
N THR A 131 -16.11 -22.43 -65.62
CA THR A 131 -16.95 -23.55 -66.08
C THR A 131 -18.38 -23.13 -66.39
N PHE A 132 -18.92 -22.15 -65.67
CA PHE A 132 -20.24 -21.59 -65.98
C PHE A 132 -20.21 -20.79 -67.28
N GLU A 133 -19.17 -19.99 -67.50
CA GLU A 133 -18.99 -19.20 -68.73
C GLU A 133 -18.86 -20.10 -69.97
N GLU A 134 -18.03 -21.15 -69.90
CA GLU A 134 -17.91 -22.16 -70.96
C GLU A 134 -19.26 -22.82 -71.29
N LYS A 135 -20.04 -23.19 -70.25
CA LYS A 135 -21.35 -23.82 -70.44
C LYS A 135 -22.39 -22.84 -71.00
N GLU A 136 -22.31 -21.57 -70.64
CA GLU A 136 -23.16 -20.53 -71.19
C GLU A 136 -22.86 -20.30 -72.68
N GLU A 137 -21.58 -20.30 -73.06
CA GLU A 137 -21.14 -20.20 -74.46
C GLU A 137 -21.61 -21.40 -75.28
N GLU A 138 -21.39 -22.63 -74.78
CA GLU A 138 -21.91 -23.85 -75.41
C GLU A 138 -23.43 -23.79 -75.63
N LEU A 139 -24.19 -23.30 -74.63
CA LEU A 139 -25.63 -23.12 -74.76
C LEU A 139 -25.99 -22.08 -75.82
N ARG A 140 -25.29 -20.93 -75.84
CA ARG A 140 -25.50 -19.88 -76.86
C ARG A 140 -25.26 -20.44 -78.25
N ASP A 141 -24.20 -21.21 -78.45
CA ASP A 141 -23.88 -21.87 -79.73
C ASP A 141 -24.99 -22.86 -80.13
N LEU A 142 -25.43 -23.72 -79.21
CA LEU A 142 -26.55 -24.65 -79.47
C LEU A 142 -27.83 -23.92 -79.87
N TYR A 143 -28.17 -22.82 -79.20
CA TYR A 143 -29.35 -22.03 -79.54
C TYR A 143 -29.21 -21.33 -80.90
N THR A 144 -28.03 -20.82 -81.25
CA THR A 144 -27.81 -20.21 -82.57
C THR A 144 -27.90 -21.24 -83.70
N ASP A 145 -27.32 -22.44 -83.53
CA ASP A 145 -27.44 -23.54 -84.49
C ASP A 145 -28.90 -24.03 -84.62
N LEU A 146 -29.61 -24.17 -83.50
CA LEU A 146 -31.04 -24.49 -83.52
C LEU A 146 -31.86 -23.44 -84.27
N ASN A 147 -31.60 -22.16 -84.01
CA ASN A 147 -32.27 -21.05 -84.69
C ASN A 147 -31.96 -21.05 -86.21
N HIS A 148 -30.72 -21.35 -86.59
CA HIS A 148 -30.35 -21.49 -87.99
C HIS A 148 -31.05 -22.68 -88.67
N LYS A 149 -31.14 -23.83 -87.98
CA LYS A 149 -31.86 -25.03 -88.47
C LYS A 149 -33.36 -24.80 -88.60
N LEU A 150 -33.96 -24.05 -87.68
CA LEU A 150 -35.38 -23.68 -87.74
C LEU A 150 -35.67 -22.67 -88.85
N ASN A 151 -34.80 -21.67 -89.05
CA ASN A 151 -34.95 -20.67 -90.12
C ASN A 151 -34.67 -21.21 -91.53
N ILE A 152 -33.89 -22.28 -91.69
CA ILE A 152 -33.77 -23.00 -92.97
C ILE A 152 -35.09 -23.72 -93.34
N ASN A 153 -35.89 -24.12 -92.35
CA ASN A 153 -37.15 -24.82 -92.58
C ASN A 153 -38.36 -23.87 -92.79
N SER A 154 -38.22 -22.57 -92.53
CA SER A 154 -39.30 -21.58 -92.68
C SER A 154 -39.24 -20.79 -94.00
N SER A 155 -38.31 -21.09 -94.91
CA SER A 155 -38.23 -20.49 -96.25
C SER A 155 -38.53 -21.52 -97.33
N LYS A 156 -39.81 -21.85 -97.50
CA LYS A 156 -40.40 -22.39 -98.74
C LYS A 156 -41.65 -21.60 -99.07
#